data_AF-A0A8J4MQJ7-F1
#
_entry.id   AF-A0A8J4MQJ7-F1
#
_cell.length_a   1.000
_cell.length_b   1.000
_cell.length_c   1.000
_cell.angle_alpha   90.00
_cell.angle_beta   90.00
_cell.angle_gamma   90.00
#
_symmetry.space_group_name_H-M   'P 1'
#
loop_
_entity.id
_entity.type
_entity.pdbx_description
1 polymer ?
#
loop_
_entity_poly.entity_id
_entity_poly.type
_entity_poly.pdbx_seq_one_letter_code
_entity_poly.pdbx_strand_id
1 'polypeptide(L)'
;MAASRGRRLLWHGRCWFSQTESGVPPQPPDSLYPPIVASATAKSKAAKRRRLEHFNQRVHAAASIEEKLRLYGQLQRPKYMLYPQTFALNADRWYRGFTKTVFVPGLPPRAAAAAAAKAPGAVAPEAAETAAGVAPEAAKAPEPGTAAPEAAKSPELAAAAAPYLDMGELRSLACDALLQESFYQNKKRPFLYRDQDHTPGPFLTQLVSTLAAFLCGRNPLLAASSLDLKPEVNYYWHHGEEVVAHGHRKGRVDPVRFQIDDNPHLQIRVPKQLPEIVPLESDLGDVPVIDHKPSKLPLFKKQYENKVYIG
;
A
#
# COMPACT_ATOMS: atom_id res chain seq x y z
N MET A 1 43.70 14.79 84.84
CA MET A 1 42.31 14.59 85.32
C MET A 1 41.48 14.18 84.11
N ALA A 2 40.99 12.96 83.89
CA ALA A 2 40.79 11.78 84.72
C ALA A 2 41.06 10.52 83.86
N ALA A 3 41.39 9.42 84.53
CA ALA A 3 41.82 8.16 83.96
C ALA A 3 40.69 7.09 83.97
N SER A 4 40.78 6.18 82.99
CA SER A 4 40.58 4.72 83.05
C SER A 4 39.33 4.10 83.72
N ARG A 5 38.67 3.20 82.96
CA ARG A 5 38.19 1.83 83.29
C ARG A 5 37.24 1.39 82.14
N GLY A 6 37.30 0.25 81.47
CA GLY A 6 37.98 -1.02 81.71
C GLY A 6 36.96 -2.15 81.88
N ARG A 7 36.88 -3.05 80.88
CA ARG A 7 36.27 -4.41 80.88
C ARG A 7 34.72 -4.45 80.78
N ARG A 8 34.04 -5.44 80.19
CA ARG A 8 34.41 -6.82 79.81
C ARG A 8 33.36 -7.37 78.83
N LEU A 9 33.79 -8.18 77.85
CA LEU A 9 32.96 -9.12 77.09
C LEU A 9 32.35 -10.15 78.04
N LEU A 10 31.07 -10.51 77.84
CA LEU A 10 30.50 -11.80 78.24
C LEU A 10 29.43 -12.22 77.22
N TRP A 11 29.75 -13.30 76.53
CA TRP A 11 28.87 -14.11 75.69
C TRP A 11 28.17 -15.15 76.59
N HIS A 12 26.92 -15.46 76.27
CA HIS A 12 26.24 -16.77 76.31
C HIS A 12 24.79 -16.67 76.80
N GLY A 13 23.88 -17.18 75.98
CA GLY A 13 22.48 -17.40 76.36
C GLY A 13 21.68 -17.89 75.18
N ARG A 14 21.76 -19.19 74.92
CA ARG A 14 20.95 -19.94 73.94
C ARG A 14 19.46 -19.65 74.18
N CYS A 15 18.72 -19.33 73.12
CA CYS A 15 17.27 -19.55 73.09
C CYS A 15 16.99 -20.48 71.91
N TRP A 16 16.40 -21.64 72.24
CA TRP A 16 16.12 -22.73 71.33
C TRP A 16 14.94 -22.41 70.40
N PHE A 17 15.00 -23.02 69.21
CA PHE A 17 13.91 -23.11 68.26
C PHE A 17 12.66 -23.74 68.87
N SER A 18 11.50 -23.15 68.57
CA SER A 18 10.25 -23.88 68.43
C SER A 18 9.62 -23.48 67.09
N GLN A 19 9.87 -24.33 66.10
CA GLN A 19 9.02 -24.41 64.91
C GLN A 19 7.65 -24.93 65.35
N THR A 20 6.61 -24.17 65.05
CA THR A 20 5.29 -24.73 64.76
C THR A 20 5.09 -24.59 63.26
N GLU A 21 5.31 -25.71 62.56
CA GLU A 21 4.87 -25.89 61.18
C GLU A 21 3.34 -25.86 61.15
N SER A 22 2.77 -24.95 60.35
CA SER A 22 1.39 -25.02 59.90
C SER A 22 1.40 -25.07 58.38
N GLY A 23 0.71 -26.07 57.85
CA GLY A 23 0.83 -26.60 56.50
C GLY A 23 0.60 -25.61 55.35
N VAL A 24 1.33 -25.93 54.28
CA VAL A 24 1.35 -25.49 52.87
C VAL A 24 2.80 -25.12 52.56
N PRO A 25 3.54 -25.88 51.72
CA PRO A 25 4.89 -25.49 51.35
C PRO A 25 4.79 -24.10 50.70
N PRO A 26 5.48 -23.06 51.20
CA PRO A 26 5.53 -21.79 50.51
C PRO A 26 6.12 -22.06 49.14
N GLN A 27 5.37 -21.76 48.07
CA GLN A 27 5.98 -21.72 46.75
C GLN A 27 7.21 -20.82 46.83
N PRO A 28 8.36 -21.23 46.29
CA PRO A 28 9.54 -20.38 46.30
C PRO A 28 9.15 -19.03 45.69
N PRO A 29 9.57 -17.89 46.25
CA PRO A 29 9.25 -16.60 45.66
C PRO A 29 9.69 -16.65 44.20
N ASP A 30 8.74 -16.42 43.28
CA ASP A 30 9.01 -16.42 41.84
C ASP A 30 10.28 -15.59 41.62
N SER A 31 11.32 -16.21 41.07
CA SER A 31 12.60 -15.57 40.95
C SER A 31 12.47 -14.37 40.01
N LEU A 32 12.39 -13.16 40.58
CA LEU A 32 12.27 -11.90 39.85
C LEU A 32 13.62 -11.50 39.28
N TYR A 33 14.16 -12.32 38.38
CA TYR A 33 15.36 -11.96 37.64
C TYR A 33 15.07 -10.74 36.76
N PRO A 34 16.03 -9.80 36.63
CA PRO A 34 15.87 -8.68 35.72
C PRO A 34 15.80 -9.19 34.28
N PRO A 35 15.06 -8.48 33.41
CA PRO A 35 14.93 -8.89 32.02
C PRO A 35 16.28 -8.80 31.31
N ILE A 36 16.60 -9.81 30.50
CA ILE A 36 17.85 -9.89 29.73
C ILE A 36 17.78 -8.90 28.57
N VAL A 37 18.15 -7.64 28.82
CA VAL A 37 18.08 -6.56 27.83
C VAL A 37 19.34 -5.71 27.90
N ALA A 38 19.90 -5.34 26.74
CA ALA A 38 21.11 -4.51 26.63
C ALA A 38 20.92 -3.12 27.25
N SER A 39 21.94 -2.49 27.82
CA SER A 39 21.84 -1.14 28.39
C SER A 39 21.35 -0.07 27.38
N ALA A 40 20.59 0.94 27.82
CA ALA A 40 20.04 1.99 26.94
C ALA A 40 21.04 3.12 26.60
N THR A 41 21.93 3.48 27.54
CA THR A 41 22.80 4.67 27.45
C THR A 41 24.19 4.38 26.87
N ALA A 42 24.59 3.10 26.77
CA ALA A 42 25.91 2.75 26.29
C ALA A 42 26.14 3.13 24.81
N LYS A 43 27.42 3.28 24.44
CA LYS A 43 27.89 3.52 23.07
C LYS A 43 28.14 2.18 22.34
N SER A 44 27.10 1.35 22.20
CA SER A 44 27.18 0.05 21.51
C SER A 44 26.08 -0.12 20.44
N LYS A 45 26.23 -1.13 19.56
CA LYS A 45 25.21 -1.48 18.55
C LYS A 45 23.91 -1.94 19.22
N ALA A 46 24.00 -2.76 20.28
CA ALA A 46 22.85 -3.25 21.03
C ALA A 46 22.10 -2.10 21.72
N ALA A 47 22.81 -1.13 22.31
CA ALA A 47 22.18 0.06 22.89
C ALA A 47 21.48 0.93 21.83
N LYS A 48 22.02 1.02 20.61
CA LYS A 48 21.35 1.71 19.48
C LYS A 48 20.03 1.02 19.11
N ARG A 49 19.99 -0.31 19.07
CA ARG A 49 18.76 -1.09 18.81
C ARG A 49 17.71 -0.86 19.90
N ARG A 50 18.10 -0.94 21.17
CA ARG A 50 17.18 -0.66 22.29
C ARG A 50 16.60 0.76 22.25
N ARG A 51 17.39 1.77 21.87
CA ARG A 51 16.87 3.14 21.69
C ARG A 51 15.85 3.24 20.55
N LEU A 52 16.05 2.47 19.47
CA LEU A 52 15.10 2.39 18.37
C LEU A 52 13.81 1.68 18.80
N GLU A 53 13.91 0.59 19.56
CA GLU A 53 12.75 -0.10 20.14
C GLU A 53 11.93 0.82 21.05
N HIS A 54 12.58 1.57 21.95
CA HIS A 54 11.90 2.56 22.77
C HIS A 54 11.23 3.67 21.95
N PHE A 55 11.85 4.10 20.85
CA PHE A 55 11.22 5.05 19.92
C PHE A 55 9.97 4.44 19.28
N ASN A 56 10.06 3.20 18.77
CA ASN A 56 8.91 2.51 18.19
C ASN A 56 7.79 2.32 19.23
N GLN A 57 8.11 1.94 20.46
CA GLN A 57 7.15 1.85 21.57
C GLN A 57 6.43 3.17 21.81
N ARG A 58 7.16 4.30 21.79
CA ARG A 58 6.56 5.64 21.91
C ARG A 58 5.62 5.95 20.74
N VAL A 59 5.99 5.57 19.51
CA VAL A 59 5.13 5.74 18.34
C VAL A 59 3.87 4.88 18.43
N HIS A 60 3.99 3.63 18.91
CA HIS A 60 2.84 2.75 19.12
C HIS A 60 1.92 3.26 20.24
N ALA A 61 2.48 3.84 21.30
CA ALA A 61 1.74 4.38 22.44
C ALA A 61 1.04 5.72 22.16
N ALA A 62 1.39 6.42 21.07
CA ALA A 62 0.75 7.69 20.72
C ALA A 62 -0.74 7.50 20.40
N ALA A 63 -1.58 8.41 20.91
CA ALA A 63 -3.04 8.29 20.86
C ALA A 63 -3.60 8.71 19.49
N SER A 64 -3.04 9.76 18.88
CA SER A 64 -3.50 10.31 17.60
C SER A 64 -2.57 9.95 16.44
N ILE A 65 -3.13 9.90 15.22
CA ILE A 65 -2.38 9.73 13.97
C ILE A 65 -1.47 10.95 13.73
N GLU A 66 -1.92 12.15 14.06
CA GLU A 66 -1.13 13.39 13.89
C GLU A 66 0.14 13.35 14.72
N GLU A 67 0.06 12.85 15.96
CA GLU A 67 1.22 12.67 16.84
C GLU A 67 2.18 11.63 16.28
N LYS A 68 1.66 10.53 15.74
CA LYS A 68 2.48 9.50 15.07
C LYS A 68 3.23 10.10 13.88
N LEU A 69 2.53 10.82 13.02
CA LEU A 69 3.13 11.50 11.86
C LEU A 69 4.16 12.54 12.28
N ARG A 70 3.90 13.31 13.34
CA ARG A 70 4.86 14.27 13.90
C ARG A 70 6.13 13.59 14.42
N LEU A 71 6.00 12.45 15.12
CA LEU A 71 7.16 11.65 15.58
C LEU A 71 7.97 11.10 14.41
N TYR A 72 7.32 10.63 13.34
CA TYR A 72 8.00 10.19 12.11
C TYR A 72 8.69 11.34 11.37
N GLY A 73 8.07 12.52 11.35
CA GLY A 73 8.58 13.70 10.65
C GLY A 73 9.74 14.43 11.36
N GLN A 74 9.93 14.18 12.66
CA GLN A 74 10.88 14.94 13.49
C GLN A 74 12.34 14.82 13.04
N LEU A 75 12.75 13.66 12.51
CA LEU A 75 14.15 13.42 12.14
C LEU A 75 14.38 13.65 10.65
N GLN A 76 14.84 14.85 10.30
CA GLN A 76 15.25 15.18 8.94
C GLN A 76 16.69 14.72 8.67
N ARG A 77 16.86 13.90 7.64
CA ARG A 77 18.14 13.32 7.18
C ARG A 77 18.14 13.28 5.65
N PRO A 78 19.30 13.17 5.00
CA PRO A 78 19.34 13.00 3.56
C PRO A 78 18.53 11.77 3.13
N LYS A 79 17.58 11.99 2.22
CA LYS A 79 16.67 10.99 1.66
C LYS A 79 16.71 11.05 0.13
N TYR A 80 16.57 9.89 -0.50
CA TYR A 80 16.44 9.80 -1.95
C TYR A 80 15.07 10.30 -2.36
N MET A 81 15.05 11.21 -3.32
CA MET A 81 13.83 11.73 -3.91
C MET A 81 13.50 10.89 -5.13
N LEU A 82 12.37 10.18 -5.08
CA LEU A 82 11.86 9.33 -6.14
C LEU A 82 10.84 10.12 -6.94
N TYR A 83 11.09 10.24 -8.24
CA TYR A 83 10.19 10.89 -9.19
C TYR A 83 9.40 9.83 -9.94
N PRO A 84 8.06 9.79 -9.82
CA PRO A 84 7.25 8.85 -10.61
C PRO A 84 7.44 9.06 -12.11
N GLN A 85 7.43 10.31 -12.55
CA GLN A 85 7.74 10.70 -13.93
C GLN A 85 9.25 10.84 -14.11
N THR A 86 9.94 9.71 -14.28
CA THR A 86 11.39 9.66 -14.47
C THR A 86 11.79 9.29 -15.90
N PHE A 87 12.90 9.85 -16.38
CA PHE A 87 13.50 9.52 -17.68
C PHE A 87 14.53 8.39 -17.60
N ALA A 88 14.72 7.81 -16.41
CA ALA A 88 15.76 6.81 -16.19
C ALA A 88 15.45 5.47 -16.87
N LEU A 89 16.47 4.86 -17.46
CA LEU A 89 16.33 3.56 -18.12
C LEU A 89 16.05 2.45 -17.09
N ASN A 90 15.09 1.58 -17.41
CA ASN A 90 14.68 0.45 -16.56
C ASN A 90 14.28 0.84 -15.13
N ALA A 91 13.77 2.06 -14.92
CA ALA A 91 13.39 2.56 -13.59
C ALA A 91 12.37 1.67 -12.87
N ASP A 92 11.47 1.00 -13.60
CA ASP A 92 10.48 0.07 -13.04
C ASP A 92 11.12 -1.01 -12.16
N ARG A 93 12.16 -1.69 -12.68
CA ARG A 93 12.89 -2.72 -11.92
C ARG A 93 13.49 -2.15 -10.63
N TRP A 94 13.97 -0.90 -10.67
CA TRP A 94 14.51 -0.24 -9.49
C TRP A 94 13.42 0.09 -8.47
N TYR A 95 12.29 0.62 -8.94
CA TYR A 95 11.20 1.08 -8.09
C TYR A 95 10.56 -0.11 -7.39
N ARG A 96 10.34 -1.21 -8.12
CA ARG A 96 9.90 -2.50 -7.56
C ARG A 96 10.81 -2.99 -6.43
N GLY A 97 12.13 -2.86 -6.58
CA GLY A 97 13.09 -3.16 -5.51
C GLY A 97 12.90 -2.27 -4.29
N PHE A 98 12.75 -0.95 -4.49
CA PHE A 98 12.57 0.02 -3.39
C PHE A 98 11.24 -0.11 -2.65
N THR A 99 10.17 -0.48 -3.35
CA THR A 99 8.81 -0.63 -2.79
C THR A 99 8.47 -2.06 -2.40
N LYS A 100 9.33 -3.05 -2.71
CA LYS A 100 9.04 -4.48 -2.57
C LYS A 100 7.76 -4.89 -3.30
N THR A 101 7.61 -4.47 -4.55
CA THR A 101 6.43 -4.78 -5.37
C THR A 101 6.75 -5.72 -6.52
N VAL A 102 5.76 -6.53 -6.87
CA VAL A 102 5.81 -7.46 -8.00
C VAL A 102 4.85 -6.96 -9.07
N PHE A 103 5.33 -6.94 -10.31
CA PHE A 103 4.51 -6.60 -11.47
C PHE A 103 3.91 -7.89 -12.04
N VAL A 104 2.58 -7.94 -12.15
CA VAL A 104 1.84 -9.01 -12.80
C VAL A 104 1.24 -8.44 -14.09
N PRO A 105 1.55 -9.02 -15.26
CA PRO A 105 0.98 -8.54 -16.52
C PRO A 105 -0.53 -8.82 -16.57
N GLY A 106 -1.30 -7.86 -17.07
CA GLY A 106 -2.76 -7.96 -17.22
C GLY A 106 -3.56 -7.34 -16.07
N LEU A 107 -4.88 -7.48 -16.15
CA LEU A 107 -5.80 -7.04 -15.11
C LEU A 107 -6.00 -8.15 -14.07
N PRO A 108 -6.27 -7.80 -12.80
CA PRO A 108 -6.52 -8.81 -11.80
C PRO A 108 -7.79 -9.62 -12.12
N PRO A 109 -7.82 -10.91 -11.73
CA PRO A 109 -9.03 -11.71 -11.88
C PRO A 109 -10.16 -11.04 -11.09
N ARG A 110 -11.33 -10.90 -11.72
CA ARG A 110 -12.53 -10.37 -11.05
C ARG A 110 -12.75 -11.17 -9.77
N ALA A 111 -13.03 -10.52 -8.65
CA ALA A 111 -13.16 -11.17 -7.34
C ALA A 111 -14.10 -12.41 -7.33
N ALA A 112 -15.11 -12.45 -8.22
CA ALA A 112 -15.96 -13.62 -8.42
C ALA A 112 -15.28 -14.81 -9.14
N ALA A 113 -14.35 -14.55 -10.06
CA ALA A 113 -13.56 -15.58 -10.76
C ALA A 113 -12.39 -16.12 -9.91
N ALA A 114 -11.83 -15.30 -9.02
CA ALA A 114 -10.80 -15.73 -8.08
C ALA A 114 -11.33 -16.73 -7.02
N ALA A 115 -12.62 -16.65 -6.68
CA ALA A 115 -13.29 -17.65 -5.84
C ALA A 115 -13.57 -18.96 -6.59
N ALA A 116 -13.92 -18.88 -7.88
CA ALA A 116 -14.19 -20.06 -8.72
C ALA A 116 -12.91 -20.85 -9.09
N ALA A 117 -11.76 -20.19 -9.20
CA ALA A 117 -10.48 -20.83 -9.48
C ALA A 117 -9.88 -21.60 -8.27
N LYS A 118 -10.53 -21.55 -7.10
CA LYS A 118 -10.10 -22.26 -5.87
C LYS A 118 -10.90 -23.54 -5.56
N ALA A 119 -11.71 -24.05 -6.49
CA ALA A 119 -12.27 -25.40 -6.35
C ALA A 119 -11.23 -26.44 -6.83
N PRO A 120 -10.65 -27.28 -5.95
CA PRO A 120 -9.78 -28.35 -6.39
C PRO A 120 -10.61 -29.55 -6.85
N GLY A 121 -10.34 -30.05 -8.05
CA GLY A 121 -10.76 -31.39 -8.46
C GLY A 121 -11.72 -31.45 -9.64
N ALA A 122 -11.21 -31.18 -10.84
CA ALA A 122 -11.68 -31.86 -12.05
C ALA A 122 -10.47 -32.08 -12.96
N VAL A 123 -9.99 -33.32 -12.92
CA VAL A 123 -8.91 -33.86 -13.73
C VAL A 123 -9.27 -33.70 -15.22
N ALA A 124 -8.43 -32.99 -15.96
CA ALA A 124 -8.39 -33.13 -17.41
C ALA A 124 -7.61 -34.41 -17.77
N PRO A 125 -8.08 -35.22 -18.72
CA PRO A 125 -7.18 -36.07 -19.47
C PRO A 125 -6.81 -35.40 -20.80
N GLU A 126 -5.53 -35.55 -21.09
CA GLU A 126 -4.80 -35.11 -22.27
C GLU A 126 -4.94 -36.14 -23.42
N ALA A 127 -4.77 -35.63 -24.65
CA ALA A 127 -4.35 -36.31 -25.89
C ALA A 127 -5.33 -37.22 -26.66
N ALA A 128 -5.63 -36.82 -27.92
CA ALA A 128 -5.38 -37.63 -29.11
C ALA A 128 -5.44 -36.78 -30.41
N GLU A 129 -4.51 -37.07 -31.30
CA GLU A 129 -4.19 -36.46 -32.59
C GLU A 129 -5.18 -36.74 -33.74
N THR A 130 -5.17 -35.81 -34.72
CA THR A 130 -5.28 -35.94 -36.19
C THR A 130 -6.25 -36.94 -36.86
N ALA A 131 -7.10 -36.42 -37.75
CA ALA A 131 -7.30 -36.84 -39.16
C ALA A 131 -8.47 -36.02 -39.75
N ALA A 132 -8.24 -35.13 -40.71
CA ALA A 132 -8.38 -35.37 -42.15
C ALA A 132 -9.81 -35.71 -42.63
N GLY A 133 -10.41 -34.78 -43.39
CA GLY A 133 -11.21 -35.14 -44.57
C GLY A 133 -12.69 -34.76 -44.59
N VAL A 134 -13.03 -34.01 -45.64
CA VAL A 134 -14.26 -34.11 -46.46
C VAL A 134 -15.47 -33.25 -46.08
N ALA A 135 -15.69 -32.19 -46.88
CA ALA A 135 -16.99 -31.60 -47.18
C ALA A 135 -17.78 -32.52 -48.15
N PRO A 136 -19.12 -32.48 -48.15
CA PRO A 136 -19.86 -31.67 -49.13
C PRO A 136 -21.07 -30.95 -48.51
N GLU A 137 -21.37 -29.70 -48.87
CA GLU A 137 -22.16 -29.25 -50.03
C GLU A 137 -23.70 -29.32 -49.83
N ALA A 138 -24.33 -28.18 -50.13
CA ALA A 138 -25.69 -27.97 -50.62
C ALA A 138 -26.92 -28.05 -49.68
N ALA A 139 -27.50 -26.85 -49.53
CA ALA A 139 -28.91 -26.52 -49.74
C ALA A 139 -29.93 -26.76 -48.62
N LYS A 140 -30.56 -25.66 -48.15
CA LYS A 140 -31.89 -25.21 -48.62
C LYS A 140 -32.64 -24.46 -47.49
N ALA A 141 -32.86 -23.16 -47.67
CA ALA A 141 -33.97 -22.43 -47.04
C ALA A 141 -35.29 -22.84 -47.72
N PRO A 142 -36.43 -22.83 -47.01
CA PRO A 142 -37.27 -21.62 -47.06
C PRO A 142 -38.11 -21.34 -45.77
N GLU A 143 -38.29 -20.05 -45.48
CA GLU A 143 -39.46 -19.45 -44.77
C GLU A 143 -40.70 -19.47 -45.72
N PRO A 144 -41.97 -19.12 -45.35
CA PRO A 144 -42.42 -18.21 -44.26
C PRO A 144 -43.81 -18.49 -43.61
N GLY A 145 -44.19 -17.64 -42.63
CA GLY A 145 -45.58 -17.31 -42.23
C GLY A 145 -46.12 -18.08 -41.01
N THR A 146 -46.93 -17.55 -40.09
CA THR A 146 -47.77 -16.35 -40.03
C THR A 146 -48.26 -16.15 -38.57
N ALA A 147 -48.58 -14.91 -38.21
CA ALA A 147 -49.57 -14.49 -37.17
C ALA A 147 -49.23 -14.58 -35.65
N ALA A 148 -49.14 -13.39 -35.04
CA ALA A 148 -49.57 -13.08 -33.66
C ALA A 148 -51.13 -13.13 -33.57
N PRO A 149 -51.84 -13.06 -32.41
CA PRO A 149 -51.59 -12.10 -31.31
C PRO A 149 -51.93 -12.53 -29.84
N GLU A 150 -51.51 -11.67 -28.91
CA GLU A 150 -52.15 -11.25 -27.64
C GLU A 150 -52.64 -12.27 -26.59
N ALA A 151 -52.06 -12.21 -25.37
CA ALA A 151 -52.79 -11.92 -24.12
C ALA A 151 -51.86 -11.77 -22.90
N ALA A 152 -52.20 -10.80 -22.06
CA ALA A 152 -51.42 -10.23 -20.95
C ALA A 152 -51.41 -11.04 -19.64
N LYS A 153 -50.32 -10.94 -18.87
CA LYS A 153 -50.30 -10.50 -17.45
C LYS A 153 -48.89 -10.45 -16.85
N SER A 154 -48.52 -9.25 -16.40
CA SER A 154 -47.42 -8.91 -15.48
C SER A 154 -47.59 -9.55 -14.08
N PRO A 155 -46.72 -9.26 -13.08
CA PRO A 155 -45.26 -9.26 -13.03
C PRO A 155 -44.73 -10.06 -11.81
N GLU A 156 -43.69 -10.88 -11.96
CA GLU A 156 -43.05 -11.53 -10.80
C GLU A 156 -41.68 -10.89 -10.49
N LEU A 157 -41.76 -10.01 -9.50
CA LEU A 157 -40.75 -9.43 -8.61
C LEU A 157 -39.29 -9.90 -8.73
N ALA A 158 -38.45 -8.93 -9.11
CA ALA A 158 -37.19 -8.58 -8.45
C ALA A 158 -36.01 -9.56 -8.57
N ALA A 159 -35.66 -9.95 -9.80
CA ALA A 159 -34.24 -10.09 -10.15
C ALA A 159 -33.62 -8.68 -10.20
N ALA A 160 -32.83 -8.31 -9.21
CA ALA A 160 -32.21 -7.00 -9.05
C ALA A 160 -31.61 -6.50 -10.38
N ALA A 161 -32.28 -5.51 -11.00
CA ALA A 161 -31.86 -4.90 -12.24
C ALA A 161 -30.51 -4.22 -12.03
N ALA A 162 -29.43 -4.91 -12.41
CA ALA A 162 -28.18 -4.22 -12.67
C ALA A 162 -28.52 -3.15 -13.73
N PRO A 163 -28.36 -1.85 -13.44
CA PRO A 163 -28.67 -0.82 -14.41
C PRO A 163 -27.86 -1.12 -15.68
N TYR A 164 -28.54 -1.35 -16.80
CA TYR A 164 -27.90 -1.66 -18.08
C TYR A 164 -26.99 -0.50 -18.49
N LEU A 165 -25.69 -0.72 -18.67
CA LEU A 165 -24.73 0.32 -19.06
C LEU A 165 -24.90 0.64 -20.54
N ASP A 166 -25.41 1.83 -20.84
CA ASP A 166 -25.44 2.31 -22.22
C ASP A 166 -24.04 2.77 -22.64
N MET A 167 -23.36 1.88 -23.37
CA MET A 167 -22.04 2.14 -23.92
C MET A 167 -22.06 3.18 -25.04
N GLY A 168 -23.20 3.38 -25.71
CA GLY A 168 -23.38 4.37 -26.76
C GLY A 168 -23.27 5.80 -26.21
N GLU A 169 -24.01 6.08 -25.13
CA GLU A 169 -23.96 7.36 -24.42
C GLU A 169 -22.59 7.65 -23.82
N LEU A 170 -21.94 6.65 -23.20
CA LEU A 170 -20.58 6.81 -22.66
C LEU A 170 -19.57 7.17 -23.77
N ARG A 171 -19.71 6.54 -24.94
CA ARG A 171 -18.88 6.84 -26.10
C ARG A 171 -19.14 8.25 -26.63
N SER A 172 -20.40 8.68 -26.74
CA SER A 172 -20.71 10.04 -27.20
C SER A 172 -20.16 11.09 -26.25
N LEU A 173 -20.33 10.91 -24.92
CA LEU A 173 -19.76 11.81 -23.92
C LEU A 173 -18.23 11.92 -24.01
N ALA A 174 -17.54 10.80 -24.23
CA ALA A 174 -16.09 10.79 -24.41
C ALA A 174 -15.66 11.48 -25.70
N CYS A 175 -16.39 11.25 -26.81
CA CYS A 175 -16.15 11.92 -28.09
C CYS A 175 -16.42 13.42 -28.01
N ASP A 176 -17.49 13.84 -27.33
CA ASP A 176 -17.85 15.25 -27.16
C ASP A 176 -16.77 15.98 -26.36
N ALA A 177 -16.30 15.41 -25.24
CA ALA A 177 -15.18 15.97 -24.47
C ALA A 177 -13.89 16.06 -25.31
N LEU A 178 -13.60 15.05 -26.13
CA LEU A 178 -12.43 15.04 -27.00
C LEU A 178 -12.52 16.12 -28.07
N LEU A 179 -13.64 16.20 -28.79
CA LEU A 179 -13.84 17.18 -29.87
C LEU A 179 -13.93 18.60 -29.32
N GLN A 180 -14.50 18.78 -28.12
CA GLN A 180 -14.56 20.07 -27.46
C GLN A 180 -13.17 20.65 -27.26
N GLU A 181 -12.25 19.89 -26.68
CA GLU A 181 -10.92 20.39 -26.33
C GLU A 181 -9.94 20.44 -27.52
N SER A 182 -10.12 19.56 -28.51
CA SER A 182 -9.24 19.46 -29.69
C SER A 182 -9.65 20.34 -30.87
N PHE A 183 -10.96 20.57 -31.08
CA PHE A 183 -11.47 21.24 -32.29
C PHE A 183 -12.40 22.41 -31.99
N TYR A 184 -13.43 22.24 -31.16
CA TYR A 184 -14.47 23.25 -31.00
C TYR A 184 -14.07 24.43 -30.12
N GLN A 185 -13.20 24.21 -29.13
CA GLN A 185 -12.75 25.29 -28.27
C GLN A 185 -11.73 26.16 -29.01
N ASN A 186 -12.10 27.42 -29.23
CA ASN A 186 -11.26 28.41 -29.88
C ASN A 186 -10.06 28.79 -28.99
N LYS A 187 -9.02 27.94 -29.00
CA LYS A 187 -7.74 28.20 -28.33
C LYS A 187 -6.74 28.78 -29.32
N LYS A 188 -5.89 29.68 -28.85
CA LYS A 188 -4.67 30.03 -29.59
C LYS A 188 -3.82 28.76 -29.70
N ARG A 189 -3.20 28.54 -30.87
CA ARG A 189 -2.29 27.41 -31.06
C ARG A 189 -1.23 27.42 -29.96
N PRO A 190 -1.17 26.40 -29.10
CA PRO A 190 -0.16 26.34 -28.06
C PRO A 190 1.21 26.12 -28.71
N PHE A 191 2.26 26.56 -28.02
CA PHE A 191 3.60 26.13 -28.38
C PHE A 191 3.74 24.63 -28.14
N LEU A 192 4.55 23.94 -28.96
CA LEU A 192 4.73 22.48 -28.89
C LEU A 192 5.06 21.97 -27.48
N TYR A 193 5.84 22.73 -26.69
CA TYR A 193 6.22 22.35 -25.33
C TYR A 193 5.11 22.52 -24.29
N ARG A 194 4.02 23.25 -24.60
CA ARG A 194 2.83 23.41 -23.72
C ARG A 194 1.59 22.72 -24.27
N ASP A 195 1.68 22.08 -25.43
CA ASP A 195 0.52 21.45 -26.05
C ASP A 195 -0.10 20.37 -25.12
N GLN A 196 0.74 19.64 -24.39
CA GLN A 196 0.31 18.70 -23.36
C GLN A 196 -0.41 19.36 -22.17
N ASP A 197 -0.11 20.61 -21.83
CA ASP A 197 -0.82 21.30 -20.75
C ASP A 197 -2.15 21.88 -21.23
N HIS A 198 -2.23 22.28 -22.50
CA HIS A 198 -3.38 22.98 -23.07
C HIS A 198 -4.47 22.05 -23.59
N THR A 199 -4.10 20.88 -24.12
CA THR A 199 -5.03 19.98 -24.80
C THR A 199 -5.43 18.80 -23.91
N PRO A 200 -4.54 17.87 -23.51
CA PRO A 200 -4.95 16.68 -22.76
C PRO A 200 -5.27 16.97 -21.28
N GLY A 201 -4.68 18.00 -20.66
CA GLY A 201 -5.00 18.36 -19.27
C GLY A 201 -6.48 18.69 -19.06
N PRO A 202 -7.02 19.75 -19.70
CA PRO A 202 -8.44 20.08 -19.63
C PRO A 202 -9.36 18.96 -20.12
N PHE A 203 -8.98 18.25 -21.18
CA PHE A 203 -9.70 17.07 -21.66
C PHE A 203 -9.88 15.99 -20.59
N LEU A 204 -8.80 15.60 -19.89
CA LEU A 204 -8.89 14.62 -18.82
C LEU A 204 -9.81 15.10 -17.69
N THR A 205 -9.73 16.38 -17.34
CA THR A 205 -10.60 16.96 -16.30
C THR A 205 -12.07 16.92 -16.70
N GLN A 206 -12.39 17.31 -17.94
CA GLN A 206 -13.76 17.26 -18.45
C GLN A 206 -14.26 15.81 -18.53
N LEU A 207 -13.46 14.90 -19.07
CA LEU A 207 -13.81 13.49 -19.23
C LEU A 207 -14.10 12.83 -17.88
N VAL A 208 -13.23 13.00 -16.89
CA VAL A 208 -13.44 12.37 -15.57
C VAL A 208 -14.63 12.98 -14.85
N SER A 209 -14.85 14.29 -14.97
CA SER A 209 -16.01 14.97 -14.37
C SER A 209 -17.33 14.49 -14.98
N THR A 210 -17.43 14.41 -16.31
CA THR A 210 -18.65 13.95 -17.00
C THR A 210 -18.92 12.48 -16.74
N LEU A 211 -17.89 11.62 -16.78
CA LEU A 211 -18.03 10.20 -16.47
C LEU A 211 -18.41 9.97 -15.01
N ALA A 212 -17.81 10.69 -14.07
CA ALA A 212 -18.16 10.58 -12.65
C ALA A 212 -19.62 10.99 -12.40
N ALA A 213 -20.08 12.08 -13.02
CA ALA A 213 -21.46 12.54 -12.93
C ALA A 213 -22.45 11.54 -13.55
N PHE A 214 -22.13 10.93 -14.68
CA PHE A 214 -22.98 9.93 -15.33
C PHE A 214 -23.04 8.62 -14.52
N LEU A 215 -21.90 8.18 -13.96
CA LEU A 215 -21.80 6.93 -13.23
C LEU A 215 -22.30 7.03 -11.77
N CYS A 216 -22.54 8.23 -11.25
CA CYS A 216 -22.99 8.43 -9.85
C CYS A 216 -24.35 7.76 -9.57
N GLY A 217 -25.25 7.73 -10.56
CA GLY A 217 -26.57 7.08 -10.43
C GLY A 217 -26.49 5.56 -10.28
N ARG A 218 -25.38 4.95 -10.68
CA ARG A 218 -25.15 3.49 -10.62
C ARG A 218 -24.22 3.12 -9.47
N ASN A 219 -23.23 3.96 -9.20
CA ASN A 219 -22.29 3.78 -8.12
C ASN A 219 -22.46 4.89 -7.07
N PRO A 220 -23.21 4.64 -5.99
CA PRO A 220 -23.43 5.64 -4.95
C PRO A 220 -22.14 6.04 -4.22
N LEU A 221 -21.07 5.22 -4.30
CA LEU A 221 -19.77 5.60 -3.74
C LEU A 221 -19.13 6.76 -4.49
N LEU A 222 -19.38 6.88 -5.80
CA LEU A 222 -18.89 8.02 -6.58
C LEU A 222 -19.66 9.30 -6.25
N ALA A 223 -20.95 9.21 -5.94
CA ALA A 223 -21.74 10.38 -5.52
C ALA A 223 -21.22 11.00 -4.20
N ALA A 224 -20.72 10.17 -3.29
CA ALA A 224 -20.11 10.60 -2.03
C ALA A 224 -18.59 10.85 -2.11
N SER A 225 -17.99 10.70 -3.29
CA SER A 225 -16.54 10.87 -3.49
C SER A 225 -16.18 12.33 -3.72
N SER A 226 -14.92 12.68 -3.42
CA SER A 226 -14.35 13.98 -3.78
C SER A 226 -13.40 13.82 -4.97
N LEU A 227 -13.51 14.71 -5.94
CA LEU A 227 -12.62 14.81 -7.09
C LEU A 227 -11.65 15.99 -6.88
N ASP A 228 -10.37 15.68 -6.69
CA ASP A 228 -9.33 16.69 -6.49
C ASP A 228 -8.57 16.94 -7.81
N LEU A 229 -8.31 18.22 -8.10
CA LEU A 229 -7.59 18.67 -9.30
C LEU A 229 -6.16 19.04 -8.92
N LYS A 230 -5.18 18.36 -9.51
CA LYS A 230 -3.74 18.54 -9.22
C LYS A 230 -3.39 18.52 -7.72
N PRO A 231 -3.87 17.52 -6.93
CA PRO A 231 -3.46 17.42 -5.54
C PRO A 231 -1.98 17.07 -5.40
N GLU A 232 -1.37 17.47 -4.29
CA GLU A 232 -0.03 17.01 -3.89
C GLU A 232 -0.19 15.65 -3.19
N VAL A 233 0.61 14.65 -3.55
CA VAL A 233 0.63 13.34 -2.90
C VAL A 233 2.07 13.01 -2.51
N ASN A 234 2.29 12.87 -1.21
CA ASN A 234 3.61 12.69 -0.64
C ASN A 234 3.68 11.44 0.22
N TYR A 235 4.77 10.70 0.10
CA TYR A 235 5.02 9.54 0.95
C TYR A 235 6.50 9.42 1.35
N TYR A 236 6.72 9.09 2.62
CA TYR A 236 8.04 8.94 3.21
C TYR A 236 8.18 7.54 3.83
N TRP A 237 9.26 6.83 3.49
CA TRP A 237 9.51 5.51 4.05
C TRP A 237 11.01 5.14 4.10
N HIS A 238 11.26 4.01 4.76
CA HIS A 238 12.57 3.39 4.89
C HIS A 238 12.60 2.07 4.14
N HIS A 239 13.66 1.82 3.37
CA HIS A 239 13.88 0.52 2.73
C HIS A 239 15.37 0.22 2.62
N GLY A 240 15.83 -0.82 3.32
CA GLY A 240 17.24 -1.24 3.32
C GLY A 240 18.15 -0.41 4.22
N GLU A 241 19.39 -0.86 4.35
CA GLU A 241 20.43 -0.22 5.16
C GLU A 241 21.70 -0.04 4.32
N GLU A 242 22.39 1.09 4.50
CA GLU A 242 23.66 1.38 3.84
C GLU A 242 24.74 1.65 4.89
N VAL A 243 25.94 1.10 4.67
CA VAL A 243 27.13 1.48 5.43
C VAL A 243 27.73 2.74 4.80
N VAL A 244 27.86 3.79 5.60
CA VAL A 244 28.45 5.06 5.16
C VAL A 244 29.90 4.83 4.72
N ALA A 245 30.20 5.10 3.45
CA ALA A 245 31.51 4.85 2.85
C ALA A 245 32.58 5.91 3.23
N HIS A 246 32.19 7.19 3.27
CA HIS A 246 33.10 8.32 3.45
C HIS A 246 32.60 9.32 4.50
N GLY A 247 33.52 10.15 5.02
CA GLY A 247 33.23 11.19 6.02
C GLY A 247 33.31 10.71 7.47
N HIS A 248 33.01 11.62 8.42
CA HIS A 248 33.15 11.37 9.86
C HIS A 248 32.24 10.24 10.41
N ARG A 249 31.21 9.84 9.66
CA ARG A 249 30.29 8.74 10.01
C ARG A 249 30.65 7.42 9.33
N LYS A 250 31.84 7.31 8.73
CA LYS A 250 32.32 6.10 8.04
C LYS A 250 32.15 4.85 8.90
N GLY A 251 31.68 3.76 8.27
CA GLY A 251 31.49 2.45 8.93
C GLY A 251 30.22 2.35 9.80
N ARG A 252 29.43 3.41 9.92
CA ARG A 252 28.13 3.35 10.60
C ARG A 252 27.06 2.87 9.63
N VAL A 253 26.16 2.02 10.16
CA VAL A 253 24.96 1.55 9.47
C VAL A 253 23.85 2.60 9.61
N ASP A 254 23.37 3.11 8.49
CA ASP A 254 22.26 4.05 8.40
C ASP A 254 21.14 3.48 7.52
N PRO A 255 19.86 3.65 7.88
CA PRO A 255 18.76 3.23 7.03
C PRO A 255 18.68 4.13 5.80
N VAL A 256 18.34 3.53 4.66
CA VAL A 256 18.08 4.27 3.42
C VAL A 256 16.67 4.84 3.48
N ARG A 257 16.54 6.13 3.14
CA ARG A 257 15.31 6.92 3.22
C ARG A 257 14.86 7.27 1.83
N PHE A 258 13.56 7.18 1.60
CA PHE A 258 12.94 7.55 0.35
C PHE A 258 11.79 8.53 0.59
N GLN A 259 11.59 9.42 -0.37
CA GLN A 259 10.47 10.34 -0.44
C GLN A 259 9.96 10.36 -1.87
N ILE A 260 8.65 10.19 -2.04
CA ILE A 260 7.95 10.53 -3.28
C ILE A 260 7.20 11.82 -3.03
N ASP A 261 7.39 12.78 -3.93
CA ASP A 261 6.56 13.97 -4.04
C ASP A 261 5.96 13.94 -5.45
N ASP A 262 4.68 13.58 -5.54
CA ASP A 262 3.93 13.44 -6.79
C ASP A 262 2.78 14.45 -6.85
N ASN A 263 2.42 14.83 -8.06
CA ASN A 263 1.31 15.74 -8.33
C ASN A 263 0.44 15.12 -9.45
N PRO A 264 -0.40 14.11 -9.14
CA PRO A 264 -1.29 13.52 -10.13
C PRO A 264 -2.24 14.58 -10.68
N HIS A 265 -2.66 14.44 -11.94
CA HIS A 265 -3.55 15.43 -12.56
C HIS A 265 -4.95 15.42 -11.92
N LEU A 266 -5.45 14.23 -11.57
CA LEU A 266 -6.76 14.01 -10.97
C LEU A 266 -6.67 12.88 -9.93
N GLN A 267 -7.42 13.03 -8.84
CA GLN A 267 -7.55 11.99 -7.82
C GLN A 267 -9.01 11.90 -7.37
N ILE A 268 -9.53 10.68 -7.23
CA ILE A 268 -10.86 10.41 -6.68
C ILE A 268 -10.67 9.81 -5.29
N ARG A 269 -11.09 10.53 -4.23
CA ARG A 269 -11.08 10.01 -2.86
C ARG A 269 -12.47 9.55 -2.47
N VAL A 270 -12.56 8.32 -1.98
CA VAL A 270 -13.82 7.67 -1.57
C VAL A 270 -13.79 7.48 -0.05
N PRO A 271 -14.92 7.69 0.66
CA PRO A 271 -14.96 7.56 2.13
C PRO A 271 -14.81 6.13 2.64
N LYS A 272 -15.07 5.13 1.79
CA LYS A 272 -14.98 3.69 2.13
C LYS A 272 -13.81 3.05 1.40
N GLN A 273 -13.09 2.17 2.10
CA GLN A 273 -12.02 1.38 1.50
C GLN A 273 -12.58 0.43 0.43
N LEU A 274 -11.88 0.33 -0.70
CA LEU A 274 -12.23 -0.60 -1.76
C LEU A 274 -11.94 -2.05 -1.33
N PRO A 275 -12.70 -3.04 -1.86
CA PRO A 275 -12.46 -4.44 -1.55
C PRO A 275 -11.06 -4.87 -1.98
N GLU A 276 -10.46 -5.78 -1.21
CA GLU A 276 -9.19 -6.39 -1.59
C GLU A 276 -9.34 -7.20 -2.88
N ILE A 277 -8.32 -7.10 -3.73
CA ILE A 277 -8.29 -7.78 -5.03
C ILE A 277 -7.67 -9.17 -4.87
N VAL A 278 -6.60 -9.25 -4.09
CA VAL A 278 -5.82 -10.45 -3.82
C VAL A 278 -5.68 -10.55 -2.29
N PRO A 279 -5.91 -11.74 -1.69
CA PRO A 279 -5.71 -11.94 -0.26
C PRO A 279 -4.28 -11.62 0.17
N LEU A 280 -4.12 -11.10 1.40
CA LEU A 280 -2.83 -10.63 1.94
C LEU A 280 -1.69 -11.66 1.87
N GLU A 281 -2.00 -12.94 2.05
CA GLU A 281 -1.02 -14.05 2.11
C GLU A 281 -0.72 -14.69 0.74
N SER A 282 -1.04 -14.02 -0.37
CA SER A 282 -0.84 -14.61 -1.69
C SER A 282 0.58 -14.34 -2.23
N ASP A 283 1.27 -15.41 -2.61
CA ASP A 283 2.59 -15.33 -3.24
C ASP A 283 2.47 -15.00 -4.73
N LEU A 284 2.80 -13.76 -5.10
CA LEU A 284 2.73 -13.26 -6.49
C LEU A 284 4.06 -13.37 -7.26
N GLY A 285 5.08 -13.98 -6.65
CA GLY A 285 6.42 -14.16 -7.21
C GLY A 285 7.50 -13.27 -6.58
N ASP A 286 8.67 -13.25 -7.21
CA ASP A 286 9.86 -12.64 -6.61
C ASP A 286 10.04 -11.15 -6.93
N VAL A 287 10.53 -10.41 -5.94
CA VAL A 287 10.91 -8.99 -6.08
C VAL A 287 12.30 -8.91 -6.73
N PRO A 288 12.50 -8.05 -7.74
CA PRO A 288 13.82 -7.85 -8.34
C PRO A 288 14.84 -7.37 -7.31
N VAL A 289 15.93 -8.12 -7.16
CA VAL A 289 17.09 -7.71 -6.35
C VAL A 289 18.02 -6.84 -7.19
N ILE A 290 18.54 -5.78 -6.57
CA ILE A 290 19.42 -4.79 -7.20
C ILE A 290 20.74 -4.80 -6.43
N ASP A 291 21.82 -5.20 -7.09
CA ASP A 291 23.14 -5.32 -6.46
C ASP A 291 23.87 -3.97 -6.32
N HIS A 292 23.31 -2.93 -6.93
CA HIS A 292 23.91 -1.61 -7.02
C HIS A 292 23.25 -0.60 -6.08
N LYS A 293 24.02 0.41 -5.68
CA LYS A 293 23.51 1.51 -4.86
C LYS A 293 22.43 2.29 -5.64
N PRO A 294 21.38 2.80 -4.96
CA PRO A 294 20.35 3.64 -5.59
C PRO A 294 20.90 4.88 -6.28
N SER A 295 22.10 5.35 -5.92
CA SER A 295 22.78 6.48 -6.56
C SER A 295 23.31 6.21 -7.97
N LYS A 296 23.21 4.98 -8.48
CA LYS A 296 23.56 4.66 -9.88
C LYS A 296 22.44 4.99 -10.85
N LEU A 297 21.19 5.00 -10.38
CA LEU A 297 20.08 5.66 -11.06
C LEU A 297 20.26 7.18 -10.90
N PRO A 298 19.76 8.04 -11.80
CA PRO A 298 19.74 9.50 -11.61
C PRO A 298 18.80 9.92 -10.46
N LEU A 299 19.04 9.40 -9.26
CA LEU A 299 18.38 9.68 -8.00
C LEU A 299 19.35 10.37 -7.05
N PHE A 300 18.90 11.48 -6.48
CA PHE A 300 19.73 12.33 -5.65
C PHE A 300 19.20 12.37 -4.22
N LYS A 301 20.13 12.47 -3.26
CA LYS A 301 19.81 12.67 -1.85
C LYS A 301 19.55 14.16 -1.62
N LYS A 302 18.38 14.51 -1.06
CA LYS A 302 18.05 15.85 -0.58
C LYS A 302 17.62 15.78 0.89
N GLN A 303 17.69 16.89 1.61
CA GLN A 303 17.21 16.99 2.99
C GLN A 303 16.22 18.15 3.09
N TYR A 304 14.99 17.82 3.47
CA TYR A 304 13.88 18.74 3.68
C TYR A 304 12.85 18.04 4.58
N GLU A 305 11.73 18.71 4.85
CA GLU A 305 10.64 18.18 5.66
C GLU A 305 10.12 16.84 5.13
N ASN A 306 9.83 15.90 6.04
CA ASN A 306 9.23 14.62 5.70
C ASN A 306 7.71 14.80 5.66
N LYS A 307 7.15 14.74 4.45
CA LYS A 307 5.72 14.88 4.23
C LYS A 307 5.08 13.51 3.97
N VAL A 308 3.95 13.26 4.61
CA VAL A 308 3.03 12.17 4.30
C VAL A 308 1.66 12.82 4.12
N TYR A 309 1.20 12.90 2.88
CA TYR A 309 -0.01 13.64 2.51
C TYR A 309 -0.69 12.95 1.33
N ILE A 310 -2.03 12.89 1.34
CA ILE A 310 -2.82 12.03 0.45
C ILE A 310 -3.72 12.81 -0.52
N GLY A 311 -3.52 14.13 -0.65
CA GLY A 311 -4.40 15.02 -1.41
C GLY A 311 -5.39 15.76 -0.53
#